data_AF-E2B9I3-F1
#
_entry.id   AF-E2B9I3-F1
#
_cell.length_a   1.000
_cell.length_b   1.000
_cell.length_c   1.000
_cell.angle_alpha   90.00
_cell.angle_beta   90.00
_cell.angle_gamma   90.00
#
_symmetry.space_group_name_H-M   'P 1'
#
loop_
_entity.id
_entity.type
_entity.pdbx_description
1 polymer ?
#
loop_
_entity_poly.entity_id
_entity_poly.type
_entity_poly.pdbx_seq_one_letter_code
_entity_poly.pdbx_strand_id
1 'polypeptide(L)'
;KKHEECSDTTRNIQFVQQVQKIVDESPSKSMRAIARDLNVSESLICRVVHEDLRYSSYVMRREQFMSAQTREQRLIRGKRLLNKFKHPEVPNMLWFFSDEKNFDQDQKINRRNDRWLCSHPTEVPRVMHTKFPATVMV
;
A
#
# COMPACT_ATOMS: atom_id res chain seq x y z
N LYS A 1 13.60 41.23 16.43
CA LYS A 1 13.42 39.82 16.01
C LYS A 1 13.81 39.74 14.54
N LYS A 2 14.86 39.00 14.17
CA LYS A 2 15.16 38.75 12.73
C LYS A 2 13.99 37.94 12.18
N HIS A 3 13.34 38.44 11.15
CA HIS A 3 12.37 37.64 10.39
C HIS A 3 13.17 36.60 9.62
N GLU A 4 12.90 35.32 9.88
CA GLU A 4 13.38 34.24 9.02
C GLU A 4 12.74 34.42 7.64
N GLU A 5 13.51 34.15 6.58
CA GLU A 5 13.03 34.26 5.21
C GLU A 5 11.77 33.39 5.02
N CYS A 6 10.81 33.92 4.26
CA CYS A 6 9.60 33.19 3.91
C CYS A 6 9.98 31.86 3.23
N SER A 7 9.36 30.76 3.65
CA SER A 7 9.68 29.40 3.17
C SER A 7 9.60 29.23 1.64
N ASP A 8 8.90 30.13 0.95
CA ASP A 8 8.76 30.08 -0.51
C ASP A 8 10.08 30.39 -1.23
N THR A 9 11.03 31.09 -0.60
CA THR A 9 12.37 31.38 -1.17
C THR A 9 13.19 30.09 -1.38
N THR A 10 12.93 29.04 -0.61
CA THR A 10 13.65 27.75 -0.69
C THR A 10 13.02 26.77 -1.67
N ARG A 11 11.80 27.05 -2.17
CA ARG A 11 11.04 26.20 -3.10
C ARG A 11 11.54 26.39 -4.54
N ASN A 12 12.79 26.03 -4.79
CA ASN A 12 13.40 26.02 -6.12
C ASN A 12 13.17 24.65 -6.81
N ILE A 13 13.18 24.61 -8.14
CA ILE A 13 13.10 23.40 -8.98
C ILE A 13 14.15 22.37 -8.54
N GLN A 14 15.37 22.80 -8.25
CA GLN A 14 16.44 21.91 -7.77
C GLN A 14 16.10 21.25 -6.43
N PHE A 15 15.46 22.00 -5.52
CA PHE A 15 15.04 21.48 -4.23
C PHE A 15 13.89 20.47 -4.38
N VAL A 16 12.92 20.76 -5.25
CA VAL A 16 11.83 19.83 -5.59
C VAL A 16 12.39 18.52 -6.13
N GLN A 17 13.36 18.57 -7.04
CA GLN A 17 14.04 17.38 -7.57
C GLN A 17 14.81 16.61 -6.50
N GLN A 18 15.44 17.30 -5.55
CA GLN A 18 16.12 16.66 -4.43
C GLN A 18 15.13 15.91 -3.53
N VAL A 19 13.99 16.53 -3.19
CA VAL A 19 12.92 15.87 -2.41
C VAL A 19 12.37 14.67 -3.17
N GLN A 20 12.13 14.81 -4.48
CA GLN A 20 11.66 13.74 -5.35
C GLN A 20 12.61 12.53 -5.29
N LYS A 21 13.92 12.77 -5.44
CA LYS A 21 14.93 11.71 -5.39
C LYS A 21 14.94 10.96 -4.06
N ILE A 22 14.81 11.68 -2.93
CA ILE A 22 14.74 11.07 -1.60
C ILE A 22 13.49 10.19 -1.46
N VAL A 23 12.35 10.66 -1.99
CA VAL A 23 11.11 9.88 -1.99
C VAL A 23 11.24 8.66 -2.89
N ASP A 24 11.86 8.77 -4.06
CA ASP A 24 12.05 7.63 -4.97
C ASP A 24 13.00 6.56 -4.40
N GLU A 25 14.04 6.98 -3.68
CA GLU A 25 14.96 6.08 -2.97
C GLU A 25 14.30 5.40 -1.77
N SER A 26 13.42 6.10 -1.05
CA SER A 26 12.80 5.60 0.18
C SER A 26 11.38 6.16 0.37
N PRO A 27 10.40 5.67 -0.40
CA PRO A 27 9.03 6.19 -0.40
C PRO A 27 8.23 5.89 0.87
N SER A 28 8.73 4.99 1.72
CA SER A 28 8.18 4.74 3.06
C SER A 28 8.58 5.79 4.10
N LYS A 29 9.52 6.69 3.79
CA LYS A 29 9.91 7.76 4.71
C LYS A 29 8.76 8.74 4.92
N SER A 30 8.51 9.09 6.17
CA SER A 30 7.56 10.15 6.51
C SER A 30 8.08 11.53 6.07
N MET A 31 7.17 12.44 5.72
CA MET A 31 7.51 13.84 5.40
C MET A 31 8.29 14.52 6.55
N ARG A 32 7.99 14.17 7.80
CA ARG A 32 8.74 14.64 8.98
C ARG A 32 10.18 14.15 9.03
N ALA A 33 10.43 12.92 8.61
CA ALA A 33 11.79 12.39 8.53
C ALA A 33 12.58 13.11 7.43
N ILE A 34 11.96 13.31 6.26
CA ILE A 34 12.56 14.07 5.15
C ILE A 34 12.88 15.51 5.58
N ALA A 35 11.97 16.16 6.29
CA ALA A 35 12.18 17.51 6.82
C ALA A 35 13.37 17.58 7.79
N ARG A 36 13.53 16.58 8.68
CA ARG A 36 14.69 16.48 9.58
C ARG A 36 15.99 16.21 8.81
N ASP A 37 15.97 15.33 7.83
CA ASP A 37 17.14 14.99 7.01
C ASP A 37 17.65 16.22 6.23
N LEU A 38 16.73 17.09 5.78
CA LEU A 38 17.03 18.31 5.03
C LEU A 38 17.14 19.57 5.90
N ASN A 39 16.92 19.46 7.22
CA ASN A 39 16.88 20.59 8.17
C ASN A 39 15.93 21.72 7.75
N VAL A 40 14.74 21.37 7.24
CA VAL A 40 13.69 22.32 6.83
C VAL A 40 12.40 22.10 7.62
N SER A 41 11.45 23.02 7.49
CA SER A 41 10.14 22.86 8.12
C SER A 41 9.33 21.72 7.47
N GLU A 42 8.56 21.00 8.28
CA GLU A 42 7.61 19.97 7.79
C GLU A 42 6.60 20.58 6.80
N SER A 43 6.16 21.82 7.05
CA SER A 43 5.18 22.50 6.20
C SER A 43 5.69 22.72 4.78
N LEU A 44 6.97 23.04 4.61
CA LEU A 44 7.59 23.17 3.29
C LEU A 44 7.55 21.83 2.53
N ILE A 45 7.99 20.74 3.18
CA ILE A 45 7.97 19.41 2.57
C ILE A 45 6.55 18.97 2.22
N CYS A 46 5.57 19.23 3.10
CA CYS A 46 4.17 18.94 2.82
C CYS A 46 3.66 19.68 1.57
N ARG A 47 4.02 20.96 1.38
CA ARG A 47 3.66 21.70 0.17
C ARG A 47 4.35 21.12 -1.06
N VAL A 48 5.65 20.87 -1.00
CA VAL A 48 6.39 20.29 -2.13
C VAL A 48 5.81 18.93 -2.54
N VAL A 49 5.57 18.04 -1.59
CA VAL A 49 5.04 16.69 -1.86
C VAL A 49 3.63 16.75 -2.45
N HIS A 50 2.71 17.54 -1.89
CA HIS A 50 1.32 17.53 -2.35
C HIS A 50 1.04 18.46 -3.54
N GLU A 51 1.72 19.61 -3.63
CA GLU A 51 1.45 20.61 -4.66
C GLU A 51 2.37 20.46 -5.87
N ASP A 52 3.70 20.35 -5.65
CA ASP A 52 4.67 20.27 -6.75
C ASP A 52 4.75 18.86 -7.32
N LEU A 53 4.94 17.86 -6.45
CA LEU A 53 5.08 16.46 -6.85
C LEU A 53 3.71 15.78 -7.06
N ARG A 54 2.65 16.33 -6.47
CA ARG A 54 1.29 15.77 -6.47
C ARG A 54 1.23 14.35 -5.92
N TYR A 55 2.11 14.05 -4.97
CA TYR A 55 2.14 12.76 -4.29
C TYR A 55 1.18 12.77 -3.11
N SER A 56 0.69 11.58 -2.79
CA SER A 56 -0.16 11.34 -1.63
C SER A 56 0.40 10.21 -0.78
N SER A 57 0.12 10.27 0.51
CA SER A 57 0.50 9.20 1.43
C SER A 57 -0.55 8.09 1.39
N TYR A 58 -0.24 6.96 0.78
CA TYR A 58 -1.12 5.81 0.69
C TYR A 58 -0.76 4.73 1.71
N VAL A 59 -1.76 4.00 2.20
CA VAL A 59 -1.55 2.89 3.14
C VAL A 59 -1.07 1.65 2.39
N MET A 60 -0.05 0.98 2.94
CA MET A 60 0.41 -0.30 2.43
C MET A 60 -0.71 -1.36 2.50
N ARG A 61 -0.97 -2.03 1.37
CA ARG A 61 -2.10 -2.98 1.24
C ARG A 61 -1.62 -4.41 1.41
N ARG A 62 -2.40 -5.21 2.14
CA ARG A 62 -2.26 -6.67 2.14
C ARG A 62 -3.05 -7.25 0.99
N GLU A 63 -2.38 -8.03 0.18
CA GLU A 63 -3.04 -8.77 -0.89
C GLU A 63 -2.42 -10.17 -1.03
N GLN A 64 -3.20 -11.07 -1.62
CA GLN A 64 -2.69 -12.36 -2.02
C GLN A 64 -2.00 -12.22 -3.38
N PHE A 65 -0.71 -12.51 -3.46
CA PHE A 65 -0.04 -12.66 -4.75
C PHE A 65 -0.62 -13.87 -5.48
N MET A 66 -1.21 -13.60 -6.64
CA MET A 66 -1.78 -14.62 -7.50
C MET A 66 -1.00 -14.69 -8.80
N SER A 67 -0.58 -15.89 -9.20
CA SER A 67 -0.09 -16.10 -10.56
C SER A 67 -1.22 -15.88 -11.58
N ALA A 68 -0.88 -15.54 -12.81
CA ALA A 68 -1.85 -15.39 -13.89
C ALA A 68 -2.73 -16.65 -14.05
N GLN A 69 -2.09 -17.83 -13.96
CA GLN A 69 -2.77 -19.12 -13.97
C GLN A 69 -3.76 -19.27 -12.80
N THR A 70 -3.36 -18.90 -11.58
CA THR A 70 -4.27 -18.97 -10.41
C THR A 70 -5.46 -18.03 -10.61
N ARG A 71 -5.24 -16.84 -11.19
CA ARG A 71 -6.29 -15.87 -11.48
C ARG A 71 -7.31 -16.42 -12.49
N GLU A 72 -6.83 -17.05 -13.55
CA GLU A 72 -7.67 -17.70 -14.55
C GLU A 72 -8.47 -18.86 -13.94
N GLN A 73 -7.82 -19.74 -13.18
CA GLN A 73 -8.50 -20.85 -12.51
C GLN A 73 -9.56 -20.36 -11.54
N ARG A 74 -9.30 -19.29 -10.77
CA ARG A 74 -10.32 -18.67 -9.89
C ARG A 74 -11.51 -18.14 -10.68
N LEU A 75 -11.27 -17.50 -11.82
CA LEU A 75 -12.35 -17.01 -12.68
C LEU A 75 -13.22 -18.16 -13.21
N ILE A 76 -12.59 -19.24 -13.69
CA ILE A 76 -13.29 -20.44 -14.19
C ILE A 76 -14.13 -21.07 -13.07
N ARG A 77 -13.53 -21.30 -11.89
CA ARG A 77 -14.22 -21.90 -10.74
C ARG A 77 -15.36 -21.01 -10.24
N GLY A 78 -15.14 -19.70 -10.18
CA GLY A 78 -16.16 -18.72 -9.78
C GLY A 78 -17.35 -18.69 -10.74
N LYS A 79 -17.11 -18.71 -12.06
CA LYS A 79 -18.17 -18.81 -13.07
C LYS A 79 -18.97 -20.11 -12.92
N ARG A 80 -18.30 -21.25 -12.69
CA ARG A 80 -18.96 -22.54 -12.46
C ARG A 80 -19.83 -22.51 -11.19
N LEU A 81 -19.31 -21.97 -10.09
CA LEU A 81 -20.05 -21.84 -8.84
C LEU A 81 -21.27 -20.92 -9.00
N LEU A 82 -21.11 -19.80 -9.69
CA LEU A 82 -22.21 -18.88 -9.99
C LEU A 82 -23.32 -19.56 -10.80
N ASN A 83 -22.96 -20.37 -11.80
CA ASN A 83 -23.94 -21.13 -12.58
C ASN A 83 -24.69 -22.14 -11.72
N LYS A 84 -24.01 -22.82 -10.79
CA LYS A 84 -24.66 -23.73 -9.83
C LYS A 84 -25.64 -23.03 -8.90
N PHE A 85 -25.37 -21.77 -8.53
CA PHE A 85 -26.33 -20.98 -7.75
C PHE A 85 -27.54 -20.54 -8.56
N LYS A 86 -27.36 -20.19 -9.84
CA LYS A 86 -28.47 -19.77 -10.72
C LYS A 86 -29.35 -20.94 -11.15
N HIS A 87 -28.75 -22.12 -11.32
CA HIS A 87 -29.40 -23.33 -11.79
C HIS A 87 -29.08 -24.47 -10.83
N PRO A 88 -29.68 -24.46 -9.62
CA PRO A 88 -29.49 -25.54 -8.67
C PRO A 88 -30.12 -26.82 -9.22
N GLU A 89 -29.49 -27.96 -8.95
CA GLU A 89 -29.99 -29.27 -9.40
C GLU A 89 -31.31 -29.64 -8.72
N VAL A 90 -31.52 -29.17 -7.49
CA VAL A 90 -32.73 -29.39 -6.70
C VAL A 90 -33.29 -28.05 -6.23
N PRO A 91 -34.62 -27.84 -6.28
CA PRO A 91 -35.25 -26.67 -5.64
C PRO A 91 -34.87 -26.60 -4.16
N ASN A 92 -34.55 -25.40 -3.66
CA ASN A 92 -34.15 -25.14 -2.26
C ASN A 92 -32.86 -25.87 -1.81
N MET A 93 -31.93 -26.12 -2.74
CA MET A 93 -30.63 -26.72 -2.39
C MET A 93 -29.83 -25.83 -1.42
N LEU A 94 -29.48 -26.38 -0.26
CA LEU A 94 -28.71 -25.70 0.79
C LEU A 94 -27.21 -25.95 0.61
N TRP A 95 -26.42 -24.87 0.65
CA TRP A 95 -24.97 -24.93 0.48
C TRP A 95 -24.28 -24.71 1.82
N PHE A 96 -23.50 -25.68 2.26
CA PHE A 96 -22.63 -25.55 3.43
C PHE A 96 -21.19 -25.30 2.99
N PHE A 97 -20.60 -24.22 3.49
CA PHE A 97 -19.17 -23.94 3.35
C PHE A 97 -18.53 -24.09 4.72
N SER A 98 -17.65 -25.08 4.86
CA SER A 98 -16.75 -25.20 6.02
C SER A 98 -15.38 -24.69 5.63
N ASP A 99 -14.76 -23.94 6.53
CA ASP A 99 -13.36 -23.53 6.45
C ASP A 99 -12.72 -23.80 7.80
N GLU A 100 -11.54 -24.39 7.79
CA GLU A 100 -10.75 -24.60 8.99
C GLU A 100 -9.85 -23.38 9.16
N LYS A 101 -10.11 -22.60 10.22
CA LYS A 101 -9.34 -21.39 10.47
C LYS A 101 -8.00 -21.76 11.12
N ASN A 102 -6.94 -21.75 10.33
CA ASN A 102 -5.59 -21.86 10.84
C ASN A 102 -5.15 -20.53 11.50
N PHE A 103 -4.39 -20.62 12.58
CA PHE A 103 -3.77 -19.45 13.22
C PHE A 103 -2.48 -19.10 12.46
N ASP A 104 -2.56 -18.08 11.60
CA ASP A 104 -1.42 -17.63 10.80
C ASP A 104 -0.62 -16.54 11.51
N GLN A 105 0.71 -16.68 11.53
CA GLN A 105 1.63 -15.63 11.98
C GLN A 105 2.10 -14.79 10.78
N ASP A 106 1.30 -13.79 10.42
CA ASP A 106 1.64 -12.83 9.35
C ASP A 106 2.45 -11.63 9.87
N GLN A 107 3.28 -11.05 9.00
CA GLN A 107 3.97 -9.77 9.28
C GLN A 107 2.96 -8.69 9.71
N LYS A 108 3.12 -8.13 10.90
CA LYS A 108 2.27 -7.04 11.41
C LYS A 108 2.47 -5.78 10.57
N ILE A 109 1.43 -5.34 9.87
CA ILE A 109 1.40 -4.05 9.17
C ILE A 109 0.64 -3.06 10.03
N ASN A 110 1.31 -1.99 10.43
CA ASN A 110 0.71 -0.85 11.08
C ASN A 110 0.21 0.15 10.04
N ARG A 111 -1.09 0.12 9.73
CA ARG A 111 -1.74 1.01 8.74
C ARG A 111 -1.48 2.51 8.94
N ARG A 112 -1.11 2.95 10.16
CA ARG A 112 -0.79 4.36 10.45
C ARG A 112 0.64 4.72 10.05
N ASN A 113 1.58 3.79 10.22
CA ASN A 113 3.01 4.04 10.03
C ASN A 113 3.52 3.50 8.68
N ASP A 114 2.97 2.37 8.22
CA ASP A 114 3.35 1.72 6.97
C ASP A 114 2.61 2.36 5.81
N ARG A 115 3.09 3.54 5.43
CA ARG A 115 2.55 4.36 4.35
C ARG A 115 3.62 4.62 3.31
N TRP A 116 3.19 4.92 2.10
CA TRP A 116 4.03 5.11 0.93
C TRP A 116 3.67 6.44 0.27
N LEU A 117 4.67 7.28 0.00
CA LEU A 117 4.50 8.51 -0.76
C LEU A 117 4.63 8.18 -2.24
N CYS A 118 3.54 8.33 -2.99
CA CYS A 118 3.56 8.09 -4.43
C CYS A 118 2.45 8.85 -5.14
N SER A 119 2.50 8.89 -6.47
CA SER A 119 1.50 9.58 -7.29
C SER A 119 0.19 8.79 -7.32
N HIS A 120 0.29 7.48 -7.55
CA HIS A 120 -0.85 6.61 -7.75
C HIS A 120 -0.84 5.41 -6.78
N PRO A 121 -1.99 4.99 -6.22
CA PRO A 121 -2.07 3.91 -5.23
C PRO A 121 -1.61 2.54 -5.76
N THR A 122 -1.42 2.38 -7.07
CA THR A 122 -0.94 1.13 -7.68
C THR A 122 0.57 0.95 -7.50
N GLU A 123 1.31 2.03 -7.28
CA GLU A 123 2.76 2.03 -7.01
C GLU A 123 3.09 1.55 -5.59
N VAL A 124 2.09 1.51 -4.70
CA VAL A 124 2.27 1.03 -3.33
C VAL A 124 2.57 -0.47 -3.38
N PRO A 125 3.68 -0.92 -2.78
CA PRO A 125 4.00 -2.33 -2.73
C PRO A 125 2.92 -3.10 -1.97
N ARG A 126 2.59 -4.27 -2.50
CA ARG A 126 1.62 -5.19 -1.89
C ARG A 126 2.37 -6.11 -0.95
N VAL A 127 1.86 -6.27 0.26
CA VAL A 127 2.41 -7.24 1.22
C VAL A 127 1.59 -8.51 1.15
N MET A 128 2.29 -9.64 1.10
CA MET A 128 1.66 -10.95 1.03
C MET A 128 0.86 -11.23 2.30
N HIS A 129 -0.38 -11.67 2.13
CA HIS A 129 -1.07 -12.44 3.17
C HIS A 129 -0.65 -13.90 3.01
N THR A 130 0.15 -14.42 3.93
CA THR A 130 0.52 -15.84 3.94
C THR A 130 -0.67 -16.66 4.43
N LYS A 131 -0.95 -17.79 3.77
CA LYS A 131 -1.95 -18.77 4.23
C LYS A 131 -1.32 -19.89 5.08
N PHE A 132 0.00 -19.98 5.04
CA PHE A 132 0.80 -20.88 5.84
C PHE A 132 2.02 -20.06 6.26
N PRO A 133 2.18 -19.71 7.54
CA PRO A 133 3.42 -19.11 7.99
C PRO A 133 4.55 -20.11 7.70
N ALA A 134 5.72 -19.62 7.28
CA ALA A 134 6.89 -20.47 7.18
C ALA A 134 7.10 -21.15 8.55
N THR A 135 7.05 -22.48 8.59
CA THR A 135 7.34 -23.21 9.82
C THR A 135 8.79 -22.95 10.19
N VAL A 136 9.00 -22.10 11.20
CA VAL A 136 10.32 -21.93 11.82
C VAL A 136 10.58 -23.22 12.59
N MET A 137 11.41 -24.10 12.03
CA MET A 137 12.02 -25.19 12.79
C MET A 137 12.99 -24.54 13.77
N VAL A 138 12.68 -24.60 15.07
CA VAL A 138 13.59 -24.22 16.17
C VAL A 138 14.48 -25.40 16.49
#